data_AF-A0A8T4G700-F1
#
_entry.id   AF-A0A8T4G700-F1
#
_cell.length_a   1.000
_cell.length_b   1.000
_cell.length_c   1.000
_cell.angle_alpha   90.00
_cell.angle_beta   90.00
_cell.angle_gamma   90.00
#
_symmetry.space_group_name_H-M   'P 1'
#
loop_
_entity.id
_entity.type
_entity.pdbx_description
1 polymer ?
#
loop_
_entity_poly.entity_id
_entity_poly.type
_entity_poly.pdbx_seq_one_letter_code
_entity_poly.pdbx_strand_id
1 'polypeptide(L)'
;MGRIKTEYANPLLADLYDHSLEGKTAVVVGPMGSRKTTFMLLSAAAMADNDYVMFRDHPDDPQFKNYPGEVVLYHHEEDELSVEKVTESGVEDLDVKTKTYYDAEELVRSLKRGRLNVIWEPTQFEPSVEFIRGVEIEANKSFDKYLKNIAWDPSWFWFEVAWVLLHRDNIKPYTLMWDEAGDILQHMPPGLRWHVQGWFCKRVMKLRSGKVSLFMAAHNANVFLDHRIKPLVMYYIYMAGADPVSNSTIKSGVIKRLKVGQAAIESVRPVMLRDKAVLFSVFEVGELDYVDYKVNLRLKNIVGRERIPEEMVEEFV
;
A
#
# COMPACT_ATOMS: atom_id res chain seq x y z
N MET A 1 16.81 -3.89 -17.94
CA MET A 1 16.24 -3.10 -16.83
C MET A 1 15.28 -2.06 -17.41
N GLY A 2 13.98 -2.25 -17.22
CA GLY A 2 12.96 -1.30 -17.67
C GLY A 2 13.22 0.09 -17.07
N ARG A 3 13.23 1.12 -17.92
CA ARG A 3 13.29 2.52 -17.49
C ARG A 3 12.02 3.21 -17.96
N ILE A 4 11.42 4.01 -17.09
CA ILE A 4 10.37 4.95 -17.49
C ILE A 4 11.01 5.95 -18.47
N LYS A 5 10.51 6.06 -19.70
CA LYS A 5 11.01 7.07 -20.66
C LYS A 5 10.36 8.41 -20.31
N THR A 6 11.18 9.35 -19.83
CA THR A 6 10.69 10.57 -19.15
C THR A 6 10.88 11.88 -19.92
N GLU A 7 11.16 11.87 -21.23
CA GLU A 7 11.58 13.09 -21.97
C GLU A 7 10.67 14.32 -21.77
N TYR A 8 9.40 14.15 -21.39
CA TYR A 8 8.48 15.24 -21.01
C TYR A 8 7.86 15.15 -19.60
N ALA A 9 7.85 13.99 -18.92
CA ALA A 9 7.29 13.82 -17.57
C ALA A 9 8.30 13.95 -16.42
N ASN A 10 9.58 14.14 -16.76
CA ASN A 10 10.68 14.19 -15.80
C ASN A 10 10.44 15.12 -14.60
N PRO A 11 9.92 16.37 -14.72
CA PRO A 11 9.78 17.24 -13.54
C PRO A 11 8.74 16.75 -12.54
N LEU A 12 7.62 16.20 -13.01
CA LEU A 12 6.55 15.71 -12.13
C LEU A 12 6.95 14.42 -11.44
N LEU A 13 7.61 13.51 -12.15
CA LEU A 13 8.13 12.27 -11.54
C LEU A 13 9.31 12.57 -10.61
N ALA A 14 10.18 13.53 -10.96
CA ALA A 14 11.26 13.97 -10.08
C ALA A 14 10.71 14.58 -8.78
N ASP A 15 9.70 15.45 -8.84
CA ASP A 15 9.08 15.97 -7.62
C ASP A 15 8.35 14.88 -6.83
N LEU A 16 7.64 13.97 -7.52
CA LEU A 16 6.95 12.85 -6.88
C LEU A 16 7.91 11.95 -6.10
N TYR A 17 9.15 11.75 -6.57
CA TYR A 17 10.16 10.92 -5.91
C TYR A 17 11.11 11.71 -5.00
N ASP A 18 11.03 13.04 -4.99
CA ASP A 18 11.82 13.88 -4.09
C ASP A 18 11.15 13.98 -2.71
N HIS A 19 11.59 13.11 -1.81
CA HIS A 19 11.14 13.07 -0.41
C HIS A 19 12.09 13.84 0.54
N SER A 20 12.99 14.67 0.00
CA SER A 20 13.97 15.40 0.81
C SER A 20 13.30 16.40 1.77
N LEU A 21 12.23 17.05 1.32
CA LEU A 21 11.48 18.07 2.08
C LEU A 21 10.26 17.48 2.81
N GLU A 22 9.42 16.75 2.10
CA GLU A 22 8.16 16.19 2.61
C GLU A 22 7.82 14.87 1.91
N GLY A 23 6.99 14.06 2.55
CA GLY A 23 6.37 12.91 1.90
C GLY A 23 5.34 13.34 0.87
N LYS A 24 5.09 12.50 -0.13
CA LYS A 24 4.16 12.74 -1.24
C LYS A 24 2.97 11.80 -1.15
N THR A 25 1.80 12.21 -1.64
CA THR A 25 0.65 11.31 -1.76
C THR A 25 0.21 11.21 -3.21
N ALA A 26 0.28 10.00 -3.75
CA ALA A 26 -0.06 9.68 -5.12
C ALA A 26 -1.16 8.63 -5.20
N VAL A 27 -2.02 8.76 -6.20
CA VAL A 27 -3.04 7.77 -6.53
C VAL A 27 -2.84 7.33 -7.97
N VAL A 28 -2.64 6.03 -8.17
CA VAL A 28 -2.50 5.37 -9.48
C VAL A 28 -3.83 4.71 -9.83
N VAL A 29 -4.47 5.14 -10.90
CA VAL A 29 -5.78 4.64 -11.32
C VAL A 29 -5.75 3.97 -12.68
N GLY A 30 -6.51 2.90 -12.81
CA GLY A 30 -6.67 2.18 -14.06
C GLY A 30 -7.29 0.79 -13.89
N PRO A 31 -7.92 0.25 -14.96
CA PRO A 31 -8.50 -1.08 -14.93
C PRO A 31 -7.43 -2.16 -14.69
N MET A 32 -7.88 -3.40 -14.45
CA MET A 32 -6.99 -4.57 -14.42
C MET A 32 -6.20 -4.66 -15.74
N GLY A 33 -4.93 -5.10 -15.67
CA GLY A 33 -4.06 -5.20 -16.85
C GLY A 33 -3.47 -3.86 -17.36
N SER A 34 -3.82 -2.72 -16.75
CA SER A 34 -3.29 -1.40 -17.17
C SER A 34 -1.85 -1.11 -16.76
N ARG A 35 -1.16 -2.07 -16.12
CA ARG A 35 0.21 -1.97 -15.56
C ARG A 35 0.36 -1.04 -14.33
N LYS A 36 -0.70 -0.89 -13.50
CA LYS A 36 -0.64 -0.13 -12.23
C LYS A 36 0.48 -0.65 -11.33
N THR A 37 0.48 -1.95 -11.06
CA THR A 37 1.45 -2.57 -10.15
C THR A 37 2.87 -2.49 -10.71
N THR A 38 3.03 -2.63 -12.03
CA THR A 38 4.30 -2.38 -12.73
C THR A 38 4.85 -0.98 -12.42
N PHE A 39 4.00 0.05 -12.54
CA PHE A 39 4.39 1.41 -12.22
C PHE A 39 4.77 1.57 -10.75
N MET A 40 4.00 0.96 -9.83
CA MET A 40 4.30 0.98 -8.40
C MET A 40 5.67 0.34 -8.10
N LEU A 41 5.98 -0.82 -8.68
CA LEU A 41 7.26 -1.51 -8.48
C LEU A 41 8.45 -0.72 -9.09
N LEU A 42 8.27 -0.10 -10.25
CA LEU A 42 9.28 0.78 -10.84
C LEU A 42 9.50 2.03 -9.98
N SER A 43 8.43 2.59 -9.43
CA SER A 43 8.51 3.71 -8.48
C SER A 43 9.25 3.29 -7.21
N ALA A 44 8.96 2.08 -6.69
CA ALA A 44 9.64 1.52 -5.53
C ALA A 44 11.13 1.41 -5.77
N ALA A 45 11.54 0.93 -6.95
CA ALA A 45 12.93 0.78 -7.32
C ALA A 45 13.66 2.13 -7.40
N ALA A 46 12.98 3.17 -7.92
CA ALA A 46 13.53 4.53 -7.97
C ALA A 46 13.73 5.15 -6.58
N MET A 47 12.98 4.70 -5.57
CA MET A 47 13.00 5.25 -4.22
C MET A 47 13.77 4.39 -3.20
N ALA A 48 14.02 3.12 -3.49
CA ALA A 48 14.58 2.16 -2.53
C ALA A 48 15.90 2.61 -1.89
N ASP A 49 16.77 3.29 -2.64
CA ASP A 49 18.06 3.78 -2.11
C ASP A 49 17.90 4.96 -1.14
N ASN A 50 16.80 5.71 -1.23
CA ASN A 50 16.53 6.88 -0.42
C ASN A 50 15.59 6.61 0.75
N ASP A 51 14.70 5.64 0.57
CA ASP A 51 13.56 5.39 1.46
C ASP A 51 13.54 3.97 2.00
N TYR A 52 12.82 3.79 3.11
CA TYR A 52 12.30 2.48 3.48
C TYR A 52 10.97 2.27 2.75
N VAL A 53 11.01 1.50 1.66
CA VAL A 53 9.84 1.24 0.82
C VAL A 53 9.12 -0.01 1.29
N MET A 54 7.88 0.16 1.75
CA MET A 54 6.93 -0.89 2.09
C MET A 54 5.95 -1.08 0.95
N PHE A 55 5.77 -2.32 0.51
CA PHE A 55 4.86 -2.67 -0.56
C PHE A 55 3.86 -3.70 -0.07
N ARG A 56 2.57 -3.32 -0.04
CA ARG A 56 1.47 -4.25 0.15
C ARG A 56 1.32 -5.06 -1.12
N ASP A 57 1.51 -6.36 -1.01
CA ASP A 57 1.24 -7.31 -2.09
C ASP A 57 0.12 -8.26 -1.68
N HIS A 58 -0.53 -8.90 -2.65
CA HIS A 58 -1.53 -9.92 -2.38
C HIS A 58 -0.87 -11.31 -2.46
N PRO A 59 -1.02 -12.19 -1.45
CA PRO A 59 -0.41 -13.51 -1.49
C PRO A 59 -0.93 -14.37 -2.66
N ASP A 60 -2.19 -14.22 -3.06
CA ASP A 60 -2.74 -15.01 -4.18
C ASP A 60 -2.19 -14.63 -5.56
N ASP A 61 -1.65 -13.41 -5.72
CA ASP A 61 -1.05 -12.94 -6.97
C ASP A 61 0.17 -12.04 -6.66
N PRO A 62 1.30 -12.64 -6.27
CA PRO A 62 2.46 -11.90 -5.78
C PRO A 62 3.11 -11.13 -6.94
N GLN A 63 2.94 -9.82 -6.97
CA GLN A 63 3.50 -8.95 -8.00
C GLN A 63 4.97 -8.58 -7.72
N PHE A 64 5.44 -8.70 -6.47
CA PHE A 64 6.81 -8.37 -6.07
C PHE A 64 7.89 -9.08 -6.88
N LYS A 65 7.58 -10.25 -7.44
CA LYS A 65 8.44 -11.04 -8.31
C LYS A 65 9.01 -10.27 -9.51
N ASN A 66 8.29 -9.24 -9.94
CA ASN A 66 8.68 -8.41 -11.08
C ASN A 66 9.60 -7.26 -10.65
N TYR A 67 9.87 -7.12 -9.34
CA TYR A 67 10.73 -6.08 -8.82
C TYR A 67 12.18 -6.27 -9.29
N PRO A 68 12.84 -5.24 -9.86
CA PRO A 68 14.16 -5.39 -10.46
C PRO A 68 15.32 -5.41 -9.46
N GLY A 69 15.07 -5.35 -8.15
CA GLY A 69 16.09 -5.30 -7.10
C GLY A 69 15.88 -6.36 -6.01
N GLU A 70 16.57 -6.18 -4.87
CA GLU A 70 16.42 -7.10 -3.74
C GLU A 70 15.08 -6.93 -3.02
N VAL A 71 14.45 -8.06 -2.69
CA VAL A 71 13.19 -8.14 -1.95
C VAL A 71 13.44 -8.76 -0.57
N VAL A 72 12.70 -8.28 0.44
CA VAL A 72 12.52 -8.97 1.72
C VAL A 72 11.03 -9.13 1.94
N LEU A 73 10.58 -10.37 2.09
CA LEU A 73 9.19 -10.68 2.39
C LEU A 73 8.97 -10.68 3.89
N TYR A 74 7.96 -9.95 4.33
CA TYR A 74 7.53 -9.88 5.72
C TYR A 74 6.14 -10.51 5.85
N HIS A 75 6.00 -11.44 6.78
CA HIS A 75 4.71 -12.02 7.15
C HIS A 75 4.57 -12.06 8.67
N HIS A 76 3.35 -12.15 9.17
CA HIS A 76 3.13 -12.22 10.60
C HIS A 76 3.67 -13.54 11.17
N GLU A 77 4.17 -13.54 12.40
CA GLU A 77 4.77 -14.75 12.99
C GLU A 77 3.77 -15.89 13.22
N GLU A 78 2.49 -15.57 13.34
CA GLU A 78 1.40 -16.56 13.44
C GLU A 78 0.93 -17.07 12.06
N ASP A 79 1.41 -16.48 10.97
CA ASP A 79 1.17 -16.98 9.62
C ASP A 79 2.28 -17.97 9.20
N GLU A 80 1.86 -19.03 8.52
CA GLU A 80 2.67 -20.00 7.80
C GLU A 80 2.76 -19.57 6.34
N LEU A 81 3.99 -19.60 5.84
CA LEU A 81 4.29 -19.15 4.50
C LEU A 81 4.91 -20.28 3.68
N SER A 82 4.29 -20.61 2.54
CA SER A 82 4.95 -21.31 1.45
C SER A 82 4.98 -20.46 0.17
N VAL A 83 6.16 -20.32 -0.42
CA VAL A 83 6.37 -19.58 -1.67
C VAL A 83 6.76 -20.59 -2.75
N GLU A 84 5.84 -20.82 -3.68
CA GLU A 84 5.96 -21.84 -4.71
C GLU A 84 6.09 -21.19 -6.09
N LYS A 85 7.14 -21.52 -6.84
CA LYS A 85 7.28 -21.15 -8.24
C LYS A 85 6.60 -22.20 -9.11
N VAL A 86 5.70 -21.76 -9.97
CA VAL A 86 5.08 -22.65 -10.97
C VAL A 86 5.91 -22.55 -12.25
N THR A 87 6.50 -23.67 -12.67
CA THR A 87 7.24 -23.80 -13.93
C THR A 87 6.51 -24.73 -14.88
N GLU A 88 6.90 -24.77 -16.15
CA GLU A 88 6.39 -25.77 -17.12
C GLU A 88 6.63 -27.21 -16.65
N SER A 89 7.63 -27.42 -15.79
CA SER A 89 8.08 -28.71 -15.28
C SER A 89 7.43 -29.11 -13.93
N GLY A 90 6.68 -28.22 -13.28
CA GLY A 90 6.06 -28.48 -11.98
C GLY A 90 6.08 -27.30 -11.01
N VAL A 91 6.14 -27.60 -9.72
CA VAL A 91 6.22 -26.60 -8.64
C VAL A 91 7.59 -26.70 -7.97
N GLU A 92 8.30 -25.57 -7.88
CA GLU A 92 9.63 -25.45 -7.25
C GLU A 92 9.55 -24.47 -6.07
N ASP A 93 10.14 -24.80 -4.92
CA ASP A 93 10.22 -23.84 -3.81
C ASP A 93 11.10 -22.65 -4.20
N LEU A 94 10.60 -21.44 -4.02
CA LEU A 94 11.38 -20.23 -4.26
C LEU A 94 12.10 -19.83 -2.98
N ASP A 95 13.43 -19.85 -3.00
CA ASP A 95 14.26 -19.31 -1.92
C ASP A 95 14.17 -17.77 -1.92
N VAL A 96 13.15 -17.24 -1.24
CA VAL A 96 13.01 -15.81 -0.99
C VAL A 96 13.39 -15.53 0.45
N LYS A 97 14.13 -14.44 0.66
CA LYS A 97 14.44 -13.96 2.00
C LYS A 97 13.17 -13.52 2.72
N THR A 98 12.73 -14.33 3.66
CA THR A 98 11.57 -14.06 4.52
C THR A 98 12.00 -13.54 5.89
N LYS A 99 11.11 -12.80 6.53
CA LYS A 99 11.19 -12.35 7.91
C LYS A 99 9.80 -12.35 8.52
N THR A 100 9.72 -12.70 9.79
CA THR A 100 8.51 -12.55 10.56
C THR A 100 8.45 -11.18 11.24
N TYR A 101 7.25 -10.76 11.60
CA TYR A 101 7.00 -9.67 12.55
C TYR A 101 5.82 -10.06 13.46
N TYR A 102 5.82 -9.56 14.69
CA TYR A 102 4.74 -9.71 15.65
C TYR A 102 3.75 -8.53 15.61
N ASP A 103 4.27 -7.31 15.49
CA ASP A 103 3.43 -6.11 15.46
C ASP A 103 3.96 -5.07 14.45
N ALA A 104 3.20 -3.98 14.29
CA ALA A 104 3.56 -2.90 13.37
C ALA A 104 4.87 -2.18 13.78
N GLU A 105 5.20 -2.16 15.07
CA GLU A 105 6.41 -1.51 15.58
C GLU A 105 7.66 -2.32 15.23
N GLU A 106 7.64 -3.62 15.50
CA GLU A 106 8.70 -4.56 15.11
C GLU A 106 8.87 -4.56 13.59
N LEU A 107 7.75 -4.57 12.84
CA LEU A 107 7.81 -4.46 11.39
C LEU A 107 8.61 -3.21 10.98
N VAL A 108 8.19 -2.01 11.42
CA VAL A 108 8.83 -0.75 11.03
C VAL A 108 10.31 -0.69 11.43
N ARG A 109 10.67 -1.23 12.60
CA ARG A 109 12.06 -1.30 13.08
C ARG A 109 12.93 -2.26 12.25
N SER A 110 12.34 -3.32 11.71
CA SER A 110 13.06 -4.38 11.01
C SER A 110 13.25 -4.14 9.51
N LEU A 111 12.56 -3.15 8.93
CA LEU A 111 12.65 -2.74 7.52
C LEU A 111 14.08 -2.47 7.06
N LYS A 112 14.35 -2.73 5.78
CA LYS A 112 15.65 -2.55 5.14
C LYS A 112 15.56 -1.51 4.03
N ARG A 113 16.40 -0.48 4.14
CA ARG A 113 16.65 0.49 3.07
C ARG A 113 17.46 -0.16 1.94
N GLY A 114 17.30 0.33 0.72
CA GLY A 114 17.90 -0.24 -0.50
C GLY A 114 17.21 -1.51 -0.99
N ARG A 115 16.06 -1.87 -0.42
CA ARG A 115 15.30 -3.09 -0.72
C ARG A 115 13.81 -2.79 -0.82
N LEU A 116 13.09 -3.61 -1.57
CA LEU A 116 11.63 -3.68 -1.47
C LEU A 116 11.26 -4.50 -0.24
N ASN A 117 10.58 -3.89 0.73
CA ASN A 117 10.03 -4.60 1.88
C ASN A 117 8.58 -4.95 1.54
N VAL A 118 8.35 -6.17 1.09
CA VAL A 118 7.01 -6.64 0.75
C VAL A 118 6.35 -7.12 2.02
N ILE A 119 5.17 -6.59 2.31
CA ILE A 119 4.47 -6.86 3.55
C ILE A 119 3.16 -7.56 3.19
N TRP A 120 3.00 -8.78 3.67
CA TRP A 120 1.70 -9.42 3.71
C TRP A 120 0.99 -9.09 5.00
N GLU A 121 -0.28 -8.75 4.86
CA GLU A 121 -1.16 -8.47 5.99
C GLU A 121 -1.29 -9.72 6.85
N PRO A 122 -1.34 -9.57 8.18
CA PRO A 122 -1.58 -10.70 9.07
C PRO A 122 -2.98 -11.28 8.79
N THR A 123 -3.10 -12.61 8.68
CA THR A 123 -4.43 -13.22 8.42
C THR A 123 -5.42 -12.94 9.57
N GLN A 124 -4.91 -12.83 10.79
CA GLN A 124 -5.65 -12.38 11.97
C GLN A 124 -4.94 -11.16 12.56
N PHE A 125 -5.71 -10.09 12.81
CA PHE A 125 -5.17 -8.85 13.31
C PHE A 125 -6.01 -8.34 14.47
N GLU A 126 -5.37 -8.00 15.58
CA GLU A 126 -5.98 -7.20 16.63
C GLU A 126 -5.12 -5.93 16.80
N PRO A 127 -5.70 -4.73 16.59
CA PRO A 127 -4.93 -3.51 16.71
C PRO A 127 -4.50 -3.22 18.15
N SER A 128 -3.33 -2.60 18.35
CA SER A 128 -2.88 -2.29 19.70
C SER A 128 -3.83 -1.33 20.45
N VAL A 129 -3.90 -1.50 21.77
CA VAL A 129 -4.69 -0.64 22.66
C VAL A 129 -4.31 0.83 22.52
N GLU A 130 -3.03 1.12 22.31
CA GLU A 130 -2.49 2.47 22.16
C GLU A 130 -3.01 3.14 20.89
N PHE A 131 -2.98 2.42 19.78
CA PHE A 131 -3.55 2.88 18.52
C PHE A 131 -5.06 3.15 18.66
N ILE A 132 -5.81 2.19 19.21
CA ILE A 132 -7.27 2.35 19.40
C ILE A 132 -7.59 3.55 20.29
N ARG A 133 -6.93 3.71 21.43
CA ARG A 133 -7.11 4.87 22.32
C ARG A 133 -6.78 6.18 21.61
N GLY A 134 -5.75 6.18 20.78
CA GLY A 134 -5.39 7.31 19.93
C GLY A 134 -6.53 7.73 18.99
N VAL A 135 -7.20 6.74 18.37
CA VAL A 135 -8.37 6.98 17.53
C VAL A 135 -9.58 7.45 18.36
N GLU A 136 -9.83 6.87 19.53
CA GLU A 136 -10.94 7.25 20.43
C GLU A 136 -10.87 8.73 20.83
N ILE A 137 -9.68 9.19 21.26
CA ILE A 137 -9.44 10.57 21.68
C ILE A 137 -9.76 11.53 20.54
N GLU A 138 -9.31 11.23 19.31
CA GLU A 138 -9.55 12.09 18.15
C GLU A 138 -10.98 12.01 17.60
N ALA A 139 -11.62 10.85 17.74
CA ALA A 139 -13.03 10.67 17.42
C ALA A 139 -13.96 11.28 18.48
N ASN A 140 -13.42 11.66 19.65
CA ASN A 140 -14.17 12.08 20.84
C ASN A 140 -15.29 11.08 21.18
N LYS A 141 -14.96 9.79 21.19
CA LYS A 141 -15.92 8.69 21.35
C LYS A 141 -15.24 7.47 21.94
N SER A 142 -15.85 6.85 22.97
CA SER A 142 -15.43 5.54 23.48
C SER A 142 -15.88 4.44 22.52
N PHE A 143 -14.98 3.48 22.29
CA PHE A 143 -15.20 2.31 21.47
C PHE A 143 -15.48 1.04 22.26
N ASP A 144 -15.54 1.08 23.60
CA ASP A 144 -15.74 -0.09 24.47
C ASP A 144 -16.90 -1.01 24.04
N LYS A 145 -18.00 -0.40 23.55
CA LYS A 145 -19.16 -1.15 23.04
C LYS A 145 -18.89 -1.83 21.70
N TYR A 146 -18.05 -1.25 20.85
CA TYR A 146 -17.71 -1.75 19.53
C TYR A 146 -16.68 -2.88 19.61
N LEU A 147 -15.75 -2.82 20.56
CA LEU A 147 -14.64 -3.79 20.69
C LEU A 147 -15.11 -5.20 21.09
N LYS A 148 -16.22 -5.33 21.82
CA LYS A 148 -16.65 -6.61 22.40
C LYS A 148 -17.05 -7.70 21.39
N ASN A 149 -17.37 -7.35 20.14
CA ASN A 149 -17.87 -8.31 19.12
C ASN A 149 -17.42 -7.93 17.71
N ILE A 150 -16.23 -7.34 17.56
CA ILE A 150 -15.74 -6.94 16.24
C ILE A 150 -14.92 -8.06 15.62
N ALA A 151 -15.24 -8.42 14.39
CA ALA A 151 -14.31 -9.09 13.51
C ALA A 151 -13.38 -8.03 12.93
N TRP A 152 -12.15 -8.01 13.40
CA TRP A 152 -11.13 -7.09 12.90
C TRP A 152 -10.81 -7.43 11.45
N ASP A 153 -10.75 -6.39 10.61
CA ASP A 153 -10.34 -6.54 9.23
C ASP A 153 -8.79 -6.43 9.17
N PRO A 154 -8.09 -7.44 8.63
CA PRO A 154 -6.63 -7.43 8.45
C PRO A 154 -6.05 -6.15 7.87
N SER A 155 -6.77 -5.50 6.96
CA SER A 155 -6.33 -4.25 6.32
C SER A 155 -6.14 -3.09 7.31
N TRP A 156 -6.68 -3.19 8.53
CA TRP A 156 -6.47 -2.19 9.57
C TRP A 156 -5.04 -2.14 10.07
N PHE A 157 -4.27 -3.20 9.84
CA PHE A 157 -2.84 -3.25 10.11
C PHE A 157 -2.11 -2.04 9.51
N TRP A 158 -2.50 -1.61 8.31
CA TRP A 158 -1.89 -0.44 7.67
C TRP A 158 -2.19 0.89 8.35
N PHE A 159 -3.33 1.01 9.03
CA PHE A 159 -3.60 2.18 9.87
C PHE A 159 -2.72 2.20 11.11
N GLU A 160 -2.41 1.03 11.67
CA GLU A 160 -1.48 0.92 12.80
C GLU A 160 -0.02 1.15 12.37
N VAL A 161 0.40 0.65 11.20
CA VAL A 161 1.70 1.02 10.60
C VAL A 161 1.81 2.53 10.44
N ALA A 162 0.76 3.20 9.94
CA ALA A 162 0.72 4.65 9.86
C ALA A 162 0.78 5.32 11.24
N TRP A 163 0.14 4.73 12.27
CA TRP A 163 0.22 5.19 13.65
C TRP A 163 1.65 5.15 14.19
N VAL A 164 2.34 4.00 14.07
CA VAL A 164 3.74 3.84 14.47
C VAL A 164 4.62 4.86 13.79
N LEU A 165 4.44 5.04 12.48
CA LEU A 165 5.19 6.02 11.70
C LEU A 165 4.94 7.46 12.20
N LEU A 166 3.73 7.81 12.63
CA LEU A 166 3.44 9.16 13.14
C LEU A 166 4.06 9.44 14.52
N HIS A 167 4.36 8.40 15.31
CA HIS A 167 4.82 8.55 16.70
C HIS A 167 6.28 8.17 16.91
N ARG A 168 7.03 7.86 15.85
CA ARG A 168 8.47 7.58 15.94
C ARG A 168 9.28 8.83 16.26
N ASP A 169 10.37 8.65 17.00
CA ASP A 169 11.29 9.74 17.37
C ASP A 169 12.16 10.24 16.21
N ASN A 170 12.37 9.41 15.18
CA ASN A 170 13.30 9.71 14.09
C ASN A 170 12.59 10.00 12.75
N ILE A 171 12.81 11.20 12.22
CA ILE A 171 12.30 11.59 10.90
C ILE A 171 13.21 10.99 9.81
N LYS A 172 12.93 9.74 9.45
CA LYS A 172 13.47 9.06 8.27
C LYS A 172 12.42 9.01 7.15
N PRO A 173 12.80 8.98 5.87
CA PRO A 173 11.85 8.85 4.78
C PRO A 173 11.32 7.42 4.67
N TYR A 174 10.00 7.28 4.56
CA TYR A 174 9.31 6.02 4.35
C TYR A 174 8.36 6.17 3.17
N THR A 175 8.19 5.12 2.39
CA THR A 175 7.19 5.07 1.33
C THR A 175 6.28 3.88 1.54
N LEU A 176 4.99 4.16 1.74
CA LEU A 176 3.91 3.18 1.79
C LEU A 176 3.32 3.01 0.39
N MET A 177 3.33 1.79 -0.13
CA MET A 177 2.74 1.44 -1.41
C MET A 177 1.60 0.45 -1.19
N TRP A 178 0.38 0.94 -1.34
CA TRP A 178 -0.84 0.15 -1.18
C TRP A 178 -1.35 -0.25 -2.56
N ASP A 179 -1.04 -1.47 -2.98
CA ASP A 179 -1.78 -2.07 -4.09
C ASP A 179 -3.19 -2.45 -3.62
N GLU A 180 -4.16 -2.34 -4.52
CA GLU A 180 -5.59 -2.45 -4.21
C GLU A 180 -6.01 -1.63 -2.98
N ALA A 181 -5.65 -0.35 -2.94
CA ALA A 181 -5.92 0.57 -1.83
C ALA A 181 -7.42 0.74 -1.51
N GLY A 182 -8.32 0.29 -2.38
CA GLY A 182 -9.75 0.21 -2.11
C GLY A 182 -10.10 -0.74 -0.96
N ASP A 183 -9.29 -1.77 -0.73
CA ASP A 183 -9.47 -2.71 0.38
C ASP A 183 -9.19 -2.05 1.73
N ILE A 184 -8.19 -1.16 1.77
CA ILE A 184 -7.81 -0.41 2.97
C ILE A 184 -8.71 0.81 3.15
N LEU A 185 -8.86 1.64 2.12
CA LEU A 185 -9.60 2.91 2.14
C LEU A 185 -10.96 2.78 1.48
N GLN A 186 -11.76 1.83 1.97
CA GLN A 186 -13.07 1.51 1.43
C GLN A 186 -13.96 2.75 1.26
N HIS A 187 -14.77 2.76 0.22
CA HIS A 187 -15.73 3.83 0.02
C HIS A 187 -16.89 3.71 1.03
N MET A 188 -17.07 4.73 1.88
CA MET A 188 -18.11 4.77 2.92
C MET A 188 -18.08 3.57 3.88
N PRO A 189 -16.96 3.36 4.61
CA PRO A 189 -16.85 2.23 5.52
C PRO A 189 -17.85 2.39 6.69
N PRO A 190 -18.50 1.31 7.15
CA PRO A 190 -19.42 1.38 8.29
C PRO A 190 -18.70 1.30 9.65
N GLY A 191 -19.42 1.61 10.72
CA GLY A 191 -19.04 1.26 12.09
C GLY A 191 -17.72 1.84 12.57
N LEU A 192 -16.91 1.02 13.27
CA LEU A 192 -15.64 1.45 13.83
C LEU A 192 -14.61 1.81 12.73
N ARG A 193 -14.66 1.14 11.58
CA ARG A 193 -13.81 1.44 10.42
C ARG A 193 -13.96 2.89 9.96
N TRP A 194 -15.17 3.45 9.99
CA TRP A 194 -15.41 4.87 9.67
C TRP A 194 -14.55 5.82 10.49
N HIS A 195 -14.42 5.54 11.79
CA HIS A 195 -13.67 6.36 12.73
C HIS A 195 -12.17 6.18 12.53
N VAL A 196 -11.69 4.94 12.37
CA VAL A 196 -10.27 4.64 12.10
C VAL A 196 -9.81 5.24 10.77
N GLN A 197 -10.56 5.01 9.69
CA GLN A 197 -10.25 5.57 8.37
C GLN A 197 -10.36 7.10 8.37
N GLY A 198 -11.29 7.65 9.15
CA GLY A 198 -11.43 9.09 9.36
C GLY A 198 -10.23 9.69 10.10
N TRP A 199 -9.73 9.02 11.13
CA TRP A 199 -8.48 9.36 11.81
C TRP A 199 -7.32 9.36 10.82
N PHE A 200 -7.16 8.29 10.05
CA PHE A 200 -6.07 8.18 9.06
C PHE A 200 -6.12 9.34 8.05
N CYS A 201 -7.29 9.61 7.46
CA CYS A 201 -7.45 10.70 6.48
C CYS A 201 -7.04 12.06 7.08
N LYS A 202 -7.41 12.36 8.32
CA LYS A 202 -6.99 13.61 9.00
C LYS A 202 -5.47 13.68 9.23
N ARG A 203 -4.79 12.54 9.31
CA ARG A 203 -3.35 12.44 9.63
C ARG A 203 -2.43 12.33 8.42
N VAL A 204 -2.95 12.14 7.22
CA VAL A 204 -2.15 12.08 5.99
C VAL A 204 -1.26 13.31 5.79
N MET A 205 -1.72 14.52 6.15
CA MET A 205 -0.86 15.70 6.10
C MET A 205 0.30 15.64 7.11
N LYS A 206 0.07 15.06 8.29
CA LYS A 206 1.13 14.86 9.30
C LYS A 206 2.13 13.80 8.85
N LEU A 207 1.67 12.74 8.18
CA LEU A 207 2.53 11.75 7.55
C LEU A 207 3.52 12.42 6.57
N ARG A 208 3.04 13.36 5.74
CA ARG A 208 3.92 14.12 4.83
C ARG A 208 4.97 14.94 5.54
N SER A 209 4.58 15.69 6.57
CA SER A 209 5.55 16.45 7.38
C SER A 209 6.57 15.54 8.08
N GLY A 210 6.17 14.30 8.38
CA GLY A 210 7.05 13.24 8.87
C GLY A 210 7.79 12.47 7.77
N LYS A 211 7.89 12.99 6.54
CA LYS A 211 8.54 12.33 5.39
C LYS A 211 8.02 10.92 5.08
N VAL A 212 6.71 10.70 5.28
CA VAL A 212 6.05 9.46 4.87
C VAL A 212 5.26 9.71 3.59
N SER A 213 5.69 9.07 2.52
CA SER A 213 4.99 9.05 1.24
C SER A 213 3.98 7.92 1.18
N LEU A 214 2.89 8.14 0.45
CA LEU A 214 1.77 7.22 0.30
C LEU A 214 1.40 7.11 -1.17
N PHE A 215 1.60 5.94 -1.75
CA PHE A 215 1.21 5.59 -3.11
C PHE A 215 0.06 4.59 -3.01
N MET A 216 -1.06 4.89 -3.67
CA MET A 216 -2.27 4.07 -3.62
C MET A 216 -2.67 3.68 -5.03
N ALA A 217 -2.70 2.39 -5.34
CA ALA A 217 -3.27 1.90 -6.59
C ALA A 217 -4.74 1.55 -6.39
N ALA A 218 -5.60 1.94 -7.33
CA ALA A 218 -7.03 1.61 -7.30
C ALA A 218 -7.57 1.45 -8.72
N HIS A 219 -8.62 0.66 -8.89
CA HIS A 219 -9.30 0.57 -10.19
C HIS A 219 -9.93 1.90 -10.62
N ASN A 220 -10.59 2.58 -9.70
CA ASN A 220 -11.22 3.87 -9.91
C ASN A 220 -11.23 4.69 -8.61
N ALA A 221 -10.53 5.83 -8.60
CA ALA A 221 -10.45 6.67 -7.39
C ALA A 221 -11.79 7.25 -6.97
N ASN A 222 -12.72 7.51 -7.91
CA ASN A 222 -14.02 8.08 -7.57
C ASN A 222 -14.89 7.11 -6.78
N VAL A 223 -14.84 5.83 -7.14
CA VAL A 223 -15.74 4.78 -6.64
C VAL A 223 -15.15 4.03 -5.45
N PHE A 224 -13.85 3.71 -5.48
CA PHE A 224 -13.27 2.76 -4.53
C PHE A 224 -12.60 3.42 -3.32
N LEU A 225 -12.18 4.68 -3.43
CA LEU A 225 -11.48 5.38 -2.36
C LEU A 225 -12.43 6.26 -1.53
N ASP A 226 -12.13 6.36 -0.24
CA ASP A 226 -12.76 7.33 0.66
C ASP A 226 -12.75 8.74 0.06
N HIS A 227 -13.87 9.45 0.13
CA HIS A 227 -13.94 10.82 -0.37
C HIS A 227 -13.05 11.78 0.44
N ARG A 228 -12.72 11.45 1.70
CA ARG A 228 -11.89 12.27 2.60
C ARG A 228 -10.41 12.24 2.24
N ILE A 229 -9.91 11.19 1.57
CA ILE A 229 -8.50 11.14 1.13
C ILE A 229 -8.26 11.96 -0.14
N LYS A 230 -9.27 12.09 -1.02
CA LYS A 230 -9.13 12.72 -2.35
C LYS A 230 -8.58 14.16 -2.30
N PRO A 231 -9.08 15.07 -1.44
CA PRO A 231 -8.56 16.44 -1.37
C PRO A 231 -7.11 16.51 -0.88
N LEU A 232 -6.60 15.43 -0.29
CA LEU A 232 -5.25 15.36 0.22
C LEU A 232 -4.29 14.93 -0.89
N VAL A 233 -4.72 14.11 -1.86
CA VAL A 233 -3.87 13.59 -2.93
C VAL A 233 -3.12 14.72 -3.64
N MET A 234 -1.81 14.58 -3.81
CA MET A 234 -0.95 15.55 -4.50
C MET A 234 -0.82 15.21 -5.98
N TYR A 235 -0.78 13.90 -6.28
CA TYR A 235 -0.55 13.38 -7.61
C TYR A 235 -1.61 12.35 -8.01
N TYR A 236 -2.17 12.50 -9.20
CA TYR A 236 -2.97 11.47 -9.85
C TYR A 236 -2.21 10.92 -11.05
N ILE A 237 -2.06 9.60 -11.11
CA ILE A 237 -1.45 8.89 -12.23
C ILE A 237 -2.52 8.05 -12.89
N TYR A 238 -2.92 8.45 -14.09
CA TYR A 238 -3.95 7.79 -14.89
C TYR A 238 -3.31 6.84 -15.90
N MET A 239 -3.55 5.54 -15.72
CA MET A 239 -3.16 4.52 -16.67
C MET A 239 -4.15 4.46 -17.85
N ALA A 240 -3.79 3.72 -18.89
CA ALA A 240 -4.69 3.47 -20.01
C ALA A 240 -6.05 2.90 -19.55
N GLY A 241 -7.14 3.54 -20.00
CA GLY A 241 -8.51 3.17 -19.66
C GLY A 241 -9.00 3.66 -18.30
N ALA A 242 -8.23 4.46 -17.56
CA ALA A 242 -8.69 5.05 -16.30
C ALA A 242 -9.77 6.13 -16.50
N ASP A 243 -10.59 6.32 -15.48
CA ASP A 243 -11.48 7.48 -15.39
C ASP A 243 -10.79 8.61 -14.60
N PRO A 244 -10.69 9.82 -15.17
CA PRO A 244 -10.15 10.95 -14.42
C PRO A 244 -11.04 11.29 -13.21
N VAL A 245 -10.44 11.83 -12.15
CA VAL A 245 -11.25 12.37 -11.04
C VAL A 245 -12.08 13.57 -11.51
N SER A 246 -13.19 13.85 -10.84
CA SER A 246 -14.18 14.85 -11.27
C SER A 246 -13.61 16.26 -11.47
N ASN A 247 -12.53 16.60 -10.75
CA ASN A 247 -11.84 17.88 -10.80
C ASN A 247 -10.50 17.84 -11.56
N SER A 248 -10.23 16.78 -12.33
CA SER A 248 -9.01 16.67 -13.12
C SER A 248 -8.96 17.72 -14.24
N THR A 249 -7.78 18.31 -14.42
CA THR A 249 -7.42 19.15 -15.55
C THR A 249 -7.18 18.34 -16.83
N ILE A 250 -6.89 17.04 -16.69
CA ILE A 250 -6.71 16.13 -17.82
C ILE A 250 -8.09 15.70 -18.33
N LYS A 251 -8.42 16.13 -19.55
CA LYS A 251 -9.66 15.71 -20.22
C LYS A 251 -9.64 14.20 -20.46
N SER A 252 -10.78 13.54 -20.24
CA SER A 252 -10.95 12.09 -20.45
C SER A 252 -10.52 11.61 -21.84
N GLY A 253 -10.67 12.46 -22.87
CA GLY A 253 -10.20 12.15 -24.23
C GLY A 253 -8.68 11.94 -24.35
N VAL A 254 -7.87 12.52 -23.46
CA VAL A 254 -6.42 12.26 -23.39
C VAL A 254 -6.19 10.85 -22.83
N ILE A 255 -6.82 10.52 -21.71
CA ILE A 255 -6.67 9.23 -21.04
C ILE A 255 -7.15 8.08 -21.93
N LYS A 256 -8.27 8.26 -22.65
CA LYS A 256 -8.81 7.28 -23.61
C LYS A 256 -7.89 6.97 -24.80
N ARG A 257 -6.90 7.82 -25.08
CA ARG A 257 -5.93 7.61 -26.16
C ARG A 257 -4.63 6.96 -25.67
N LEU A 258 -4.45 6.81 -24.36
CA LEU A 258 -3.29 6.10 -23.81
C LEU A 258 -3.36 4.63 -24.22
N LYS A 259 -2.23 4.10 -24.68
CA LYS A 259 -2.05 2.66 -24.89
C LYS A 259 -1.66 2.00 -23.57
N VAL A 260 -1.90 0.71 -23.43
CA VAL A 260 -1.38 -0.07 -22.29
C VAL A 260 0.13 0.15 -22.19
N GLY A 261 0.63 0.41 -20.97
CA GLY A 261 2.01 0.84 -20.74
C GLY A 261 2.25 2.34 -20.92
N GLN A 262 1.22 3.15 -21.17
CA GLN A 262 1.29 4.60 -21.08
C GLN A 262 0.47 5.10 -19.89
N ALA A 263 0.91 6.22 -19.33
CA ALA A 263 0.26 6.87 -18.22
C ALA A 263 0.30 8.40 -18.38
N ALA A 264 -0.66 9.08 -17.75
CA ALA A 264 -0.64 10.52 -17.58
C ALA A 264 -0.53 10.84 -16.09
N ILE A 265 0.42 11.69 -15.71
CA ILE A 265 0.55 12.20 -14.34
C ILE A 265 0.00 13.61 -14.28
N GLU A 266 -0.78 13.90 -13.25
CA GLU A 266 -1.33 15.19 -12.90
C GLU A 266 -0.89 15.55 -11.48
N SER A 267 -0.43 16.79 -11.27
CA SER A 267 -0.23 17.36 -9.95
C SER A 267 -1.34 18.34 -9.62
N VAL A 268 -1.84 18.30 -8.37
CA VAL A 268 -2.82 19.26 -7.87
C VAL A 268 -2.23 20.68 -7.75
N ARG A 269 -0.91 20.79 -7.62
CA ARG A 269 -0.19 22.07 -7.61
C ARG A 269 0.81 22.14 -8.75
N PRO A 270 0.98 23.31 -9.40
CA PRO A 270 1.99 23.43 -10.45
C PRO A 270 3.39 23.11 -9.91
N VAL A 271 4.12 22.24 -10.62
CA VAL A 271 5.55 22.00 -10.39
C VAL A 271 6.33 22.91 -11.33
N MET A 272 7.27 23.68 -10.80
CA MET A 272 8.03 24.64 -11.58
C MET A 272 9.22 23.96 -12.27
N LEU A 273 9.28 24.04 -13.60
CA LEU A 273 10.44 23.63 -14.39
C LEU A 273 10.93 24.81 -15.24
N ARG A 274 12.11 25.36 -14.93
CA ARG A 274 12.72 26.49 -15.66
C ARG A 274 11.71 27.64 -15.86
N ASP A 275 11.10 28.06 -14.75
CA ASP A 275 10.07 29.12 -14.69
C ASP A 275 8.74 28.81 -15.39
N LYS A 276 8.55 27.58 -15.88
CA LYS A 276 7.27 27.12 -16.44
C LYS A 276 6.54 26.24 -15.44
N ALA A 277 5.28 26.56 -15.19
CA ALA A 277 4.37 25.75 -14.42
C ALA A 277 3.96 24.49 -15.22
N VAL A 278 4.25 23.31 -14.68
CA VAL A 278 3.84 22.01 -15.23
C VAL A 278 2.78 21.41 -14.30
N LEU A 279 1.59 21.16 -14.85
CA LEU A 279 0.46 20.56 -14.12
C LEU A 279 0.23 19.10 -14.50
N PHE A 280 0.54 18.72 -15.73
CA PHE A 280 0.42 17.34 -16.17
C PHE A 280 1.43 16.97 -17.25
N SER A 281 1.68 15.67 -17.41
CA SER A 281 2.47 15.10 -18.51
C SER A 281 2.02 13.68 -18.83
N VAL A 282 2.34 13.21 -20.04
CA VAL A 282 2.20 11.80 -20.45
C VAL A 282 3.58 11.14 -20.49
N PHE A 283 3.64 9.85 -20.16
CA PHE A 283 4.88 9.05 -20.17
C PHE A 283 4.62 7.57 -20.47
N GLU A 284 5.71 6.86 -20.78
CA GLU A 284 5.70 5.40 -20.94
C GLU A 284 6.11 4.73 -19.62
N VAL A 285 5.21 3.92 -19.09
CA VAL A 285 5.49 2.96 -18.02
C VAL A 285 6.29 1.84 -18.67
N GLY A 286 7.57 1.74 -18.30
CA GLY A 286 8.46 0.72 -18.84
C GLY A 286 7.94 -0.71 -18.66
N GLU A 287 8.70 -1.67 -19.14
CA GLU A 287 8.32 -3.09 -19.06
C GLU A 287 9.09 -3.77 -17.92
N LEU A 288 8.42 -4.69 -17.23
CA LEU A 288 9.03 -5.66 -16.32
C LEU A 288 8.89 -7.04 -16.97
N ASP A 289 9.92 -7.87 -16.83
CA ASP A 289 9.90 -9.25 -17.32
C ASP A 289 9.05 -10.10 -16.37
N TYR A 290 7.84 -10.46 -16.79
CA TYR A 290 6.90 -11.23 -15.96
C TYR A 290 7.30 -12.71 -15.89
N VAL A 291 7.26 -13.28 -14.69
CA VAL A 291 7.47 -14.71 -14.43
C VAL A 291 6.28 -15.23 -13.60
N ASP A 292 5.81 -16.46 -13.82
CA ASP A 292 4.65 -17.03 -13.13
C ASP A 292 5.03 -17.67 -11.77
N TYR A 293 4.21 -17.45 -10.72
CA TYR A 293 4.40 -17.97 -9.35
C TYR A 293 3.05 -18.16 -8.65
N LYS A 294 3.03 -18.97 -7.61
CA LYS A 294 1.90 -19.14 -6.69
C LYS A 294 2.41 -19.03 -5.25
N VAL A 295 1.87 -18.12 -4.46
CA VAL A 295 2.17 -18.06 -3.03
C VAL A 295 0.97 -18.59 -2.25
N ASN A 296 1.23 -19.41 -1.23
CA ASN A 296 0.20 -19.80 -0.28
C ASN A 296 0.60 -19.25 1.10
N LEU A 297 -0.13 -18.23 1.56
CA LEU A 297 -0.08 -17.76 2.94
C LEU A 297 -1.26 -18.39 3.69
N ARG A 298 -1.01 -19.01 4.84
CA ARG A 298 -2.05 -19.64 5.67
C ARG A 298 -1.76 -19.34 7.12
N LEU A 299 -2.76 -19.28 7.99
CA LEU A 299 -2.52 -19.27 9.43
C LEU A 299 -1.72 -20.51 9.83
N LYS A 300 -0.67 -20.35 10.66
CA LYS A 300 -0.10 -21.51 11.35
C LYS A 300 -1.23 -22.10 12.16
N ASN A 301 -1.55 -23.37 11.91
CA ASN A 301 -2.36 -24.13 12.83
C ASN A 301 -1.52 -24.40 14.09
N ILE A 302 -1.44 -23.41 14.99
CA ILE A 302 -0.92 -23.60 16.35
C ILE A 302 -2.00 -24.25 17.24
N VAL A 303 -3.10 -24.75 16.67
CA VAL A 303 -4.01 -25.67 17.36
C VAL A 303 -3.45 -27.09 17.29
N GLY A 304 -2.35 -27.27 18.02
CA GLY A 304 -1.78 -28.54 18.37
C GLY A 304 -1.45 -28.55 19.86
N ARG A 305 -2.47 -28.84 20.70
CA ARG A 305 -2.45 -29.13 22.14
C ARG A 305 -2.80 -27.98 23.10
N GLU A 306 -4.08 -27.67 23.19
CA GLU A 306 -4.78 -27.97 24.44
C GLU A 306 -5.94 -28.89 24.07
N ARG A 307 -5.96 -30.12 24.63
CA ARG A 307 -7.21 -30.87 24.69
C ARG A 307 -8.17 -29.93 25.40
N ILE A 308 -9.25 -29.52 24.73
CA ILE A 308 -10.45 -29.10 25.46
C ILE A 308 -10.68 -30.23 26.47
N PRO A 309 -10.65 -29.97 27.79
CA PRO A 309 -10.91 -31.01 28.78
C PRO A 309 -12.24 -31.68 28.39
N GLU A 310 -12.28 -33.01 28.33
CA GLU A 310 -13.53 -33.75 28.01
C GLU A 310 -14.69 -33.31 28.93
N GLU A 311 -14.34 -32.81 30.11
CA GLU A 311 -15.18 -32.17 31.13
C GLU A 311 -16.00 -30.97 30.61
N MET A 312 -15.51 -30.24 29.60
CA MET A 312 -16.22 -29.08 29.02
C MET A 312 -17.18 -29.45 27.88
N VAL A 313 -17.21 -30.72 27.45
CA VAL A 313 -18.11 -31.20 26.38
C VAL A 313 -19.44 -31.70 26.95
N GLU A 314 -19.50 -32.06 28.24
CA GLU A 314 -20.73 -32.59 28.86
C GLU A 314 -21.75 -31.51 29.30
N GLU A 315 -21.40 -30.21 29.29
CA GLU A 315 -22.33 -29.15 29.71
C GLU A 315 -23.21 -28.56 28.57
N PHE A 316 -23.10 -29.07 27.34
CA PHE A 316 -23.98 -28.69 26.24
C PHE A 316 -24.49 -29.93 25.47
N VAL A 317 -25.33 -30.73 26.14
CA VAL A 317 -26.36 -31.58 25.51
C VAL A 317 -27.68 -31.43 26.26
#